data_AF-A0A2V9V8J0-F1
#
_entry.id   AF-A0A2V9V8J0-F1
#
_cell.length_a   1.000
_cell.length_b   1.000
_cell.length_c   1.000
_cell.angle_alpha   90.00
_cell.angle_beta   90.00
_cell.angle_gamma   90.00
#
_symmetry.space_group_name_H-M   'P 1'
#
loop_
_entity.id
_entity.type
_entity.pdbx_description
1 polymer ?
#
loop_
_entity_poly.entity_id
_entity_poly.type
_entity_poly.pdbx_seq_one_letter_code
_entity_poly.pdbx_strand_id
1 'polypeptide(L)'
;MGERRYLEIIAPDPKQEQSSIPAYAVHQLTIIKELTVPRLVGWAAHPGEIEAFAKKLRKSGIAIAGPFPGSRARPDGRVLNWKTLNLADDRHGLLPFFIEWGANSVHPSADAPAGCHLERFAVADPDSGELSKTFQRLGIDALVERGDRPQLRAHIVGPKGKFEVNS
;
A
#
# COMPACT_ATOMS: atom_id res chain seq x y z
N MET A 1 -4.09 -3.81 -13.44
CA MET A 1 -3.41 -2.54 -13.06
C MET A 1 -2.03 -2.36 -13.72
N GLY A 2 -1.60 -3.24 -14.62
CA GLY A 2 -0.25 -3.28 -15.17
C GLY A 2 0.60 -4.38 -14.53
N GLU A 3 1.77 -4.63 -15.10
CA GLU A 3 2.71 -5.63 -14.57
C GLU A 3 3.19 -5.24 -13.17
N ARG A 4 3.26 -6.22 -12.26
CA ARG A 4 3.68 -6.05 -10.85
C ARG A 4 2.90 -4.98 -10.07
N ARG A 5 1.65 -4.70 -10.46
CA ARG A 5 0.74 -3.78 -9.78
C ARG A 5 -0.64 -4.42 -9.68
N TYR A 6 -1.30 -4.26 -8.55
CA TYR A 6 -2.66 -4.76 -8.33
C TYR A 6 -3.43 -3.80 -7.43
N LEU A 7 -4.76 -3.90 -7.47
CA LEU A 7 -5.64 -3.25 -6.52
C LEU A 7 -6.04 -4.29 -5.49
N GLU A 8 -5.78 -4.04 -4.22
CA GLU A 8 -6.26 -4.88 -3.12
C GLU A 8 -7.62 -4.39 -2.67
N ILE A 9 -8.62 -5.27 -2.71
CA ILE A 9 -9.93 -5.00 -2.13
C ILE A 9 -9.94 -5.64 -0.74
N ILE A 10 -10.08 -4.81 0.28
CA ILE A 10 -10.08 -5.23 1.67
C ILE A 10 -11.46 -5.04 2.29
N ALA A 11 -11.88 -5.99 3.12
CA ALA A 11 -13.09 -5.92 3.90
C ALA A 11 -12.88 -6.63 5.26
N PRO A 12 -13.61 -6.23 6.32
CA PRO A 12 -13.57 -6.94 7.59
C PRO A 12 -14.10 -8.36 7.40
N ASP A 13 -13.41 -9.36 7.95
CA ASP A 13 -14.00 -10.69 8.09
C ASP A 13 -14.98 -10.66 9.28
N PRO A 14 -16.29 -10.87 9.07
CA PRO A 14 -17.28 -10.82 10.14
C PRO A 14 -17.09 -11.90 11.21
N LYS A 15 -16.28 -12.94 10.94
CA LYS A 15 -15.94 -14.01 11.88
C LYS A 15 -14.59 -13.81 12.57
N GLN A 16 -13.86 -12.74 12.25
CA GLN A 16 -12.56 -12.48 12.85
C GLN A 16 -12.70 -11.98 14.29
N GLU A 17 -12.08 -12.69 15.22
CA GLU A 17 -12.02 -12.28 16.62
C GLU A 17 -11.19 -11.00 16.79
N GLN A 18 -11.70 -10.03 17.55
CA GLN A 18 -11.04 -8.73 17.70
C GLN A 18 -9.61 -8.85 18.28
N SER A 19 -9.39 -9.82 19.17
CA SER A 19 -8.09 -10.11 19.78
C SER A 19 -7.05 -10.66 18.79
N SER A 20 -7.48 -11.15 17.63
CA SER A 20 -6.58 -11.66 16.58
C SER A 20 -6.04 -10.57 15.66
N ILE A 21 -6.56 -9.34 15.76
CA ILE A 21 -6.15 -8.22 14.91
C ILE A 21 -4.85 -7.63 15.45
N PRO A 22 -3.77 -7.56 14.64
CA PRO A 22 -2.54 -6.91 15.05
C PRO A 22 -2.79 -5.44 15.42
N ALA A 23 -2.10 -4.93 16.45
CA ALA A 23 -2.29 -3.55 16.92
C ALA A 23 -2.16 -2.49 15.79
N TYR A 24 -1.26 -2.70 14.84
CA TYR A 24 -1.07 -1.81 13.69
C TYR A 24 -2.27 -1.79 12.72
N ALA A 25 -3.09 -2.84 12.70
CA ALA A 25 -4.24 -2.98 11.80
C ALA A 25 -5.56 -2.50 12.42
N VAL A 26 -5.59 -2.25 13.73
CA VAL A 26 -6.81 -1.84 14.44
C VAL A 26 -7.38 -0.52 13.89
N HIS A 27 -6.52 0.47 13.64
CA HIS A 27 -6.96 1.75 13.09
C HIS A 27 -7.57 1.59 11.69
N GLN A 28 -6.91 0.82 10.82
CA GLN A 28 -7.40 0.54 9.47
C GLN A 28 -8.75 -0.18 9.50
N LEU A 29 -8.94 -1.15 10.41
CA LEU A 29 -10.22 -1.83 10.57
C LEU A 29 -11.35 -0.86 10.94
N THR A 30 -11.10 0.07 11.86
CA THR A 30 -12.09 1.09 12.24
C THR A 30 -12.49 1.93 11.02
N ILE A 31 -11.51 2.41 10.25
CA ILE A 31 -11.77 3.16 9.01
C ILE A 31 -12.64 2.34 8.06
N ILE A 32 -12.25 1.09 7.78
CA ILE A 32 -12.96 0.22 6.83
C ILE A 32 -14.41 -0.02 7.25
N LYS A 33 -14.68 -0.22 8.55
CA LYS A 33 -16.03 -0.46 9.07
C LYS A 33 -16.97 0.73 8.88
N GLU A 34 -16.44 1.95 8.77
CA GLU A 34 -17.21 3.19 8.64
C GLU A 34 -17.37 3.65 7.18
N LEU A 35 -16.75 2.97 6.21
CA LEU A 35 -16.82 3.36 4.81
C LEU A 35 -18.23 3.17 4.24
N THR A 36 -18.82 4.25 3.75
CA THR A 36 -20.09 4.25 3.00
C THR A 36 -19.89 4.35 1.48
N VAL A 37 -18.66 4.67 1.04
CA VAL A 37 -18.25 4.76 -0.36
C VAL A 37 -16.84 4.15 -0.52
N PRO A 38 -16.45 3.71 -1.73
CA PRO A 38 -15.10 3.21 -1.99
C PRO A 38 -14.03 4.27 -1.70
N ARG A 39 -12.96 3.89 -1.00
CA ARG A 39 -11.83 4.77 -0.66
C ARG A 39 -10.50 4.02 -0.74
N LEU A 40 -9.42 4.78 -0.98
CA LEU A 40 -8.06 4.28 -0.76
C LEU A 40 -7.74 4.37 0.73
N VAL A 41 -7.56 3.23 1.39
CA VAL A 41 -7.27 3.17 2.85
C VAL A 41 -5.79 2.92 3.16
N GLY A 42 -4.95 2.91 2.12
CA GLY A 42 -3.52 2.65 2.20
C GLY A 42 -2.96 2.24 0.85
N TRP A 43 -1.63 2.18 0.76
CA TRP A 43 -0.93 1.71 -0.43
C TRP A 43 0.45 1.15 -0.06
N ALA A 44 0.98 0.33 -0.96
CA ALA A 44 2.23 -0.39 -0.76
C ALA A 44 3.22 -0.07 -1.89
N ALA A 45 4.49 0.04 -1.53
CA ALA A 45 5.60 0.19 -2.49
C ALA A 45 6.59 -0.97 -2.36
N HIS A 46 7.09 -1.47 -3.48
CA HIS A 46 8.15 -2.47 -3.48
C HIS A 46 9.52 -1.78 -3.52
N PRO A 47 10.36 -1.88 -2.47
CA PRO A 47 11.63 -1.15 -2.41
C PRO A 47 12.80 -1.91 -3.07
N GLY A 48 12.56 -3.08 -3.65
CA GLY A 48 13.59 -4.09 -3.90
C GLY A 48 13.81 -4.97 -2.66
N GLU A 49 15.08 -5.27 -2.36
CA GLU A 49 15.50 -6.06 -1.18
C GLU A 49 15.17 -5.34 0.13
N ILE A 50 14.13 -5.80 0.83
CA ILE A 50 13.54 -5.05 1.95
C ILE A 50 14.50 -4.95 3.16
N GLU A 51 15.37 -5.94 3.35
CA GLU A 51 16.35 -5.96 4.43
C GLU A 51 17.44 -4.91 4.20
N ALA A 52 17.93 -4.81 2.97
CA ALA A 52 18.90 -3.80 2.57
C ALA A 52 18.29 -2.40 2.68
N PHE A 53 17.03 -2.26 2.27
CA PHE A 53 16.28 -1.02 2.40
C PHE A 53 16.08 -0.62 3.87
N ALA A 54 15.66 -1.54 4.73
CA ALA A 54 15.51 -1.29 6.17
C ALA A 54 16.83 -0.85 6.82
N LYS A 55 17.96 -1.47 6.44
CA LYS A 55 19.29 -1.06 6.90
C LYS A 55 19.64 0.37 6.46
N LYS A 56 19.31 0.74 5.22
CA LYS A 56 19.50 2.11 4.70
C LYS A 56 18.68 3.12 5.50
N LEU A 57 17.40 2.86 5.72
CA LEU A 57 16.52 3.76 6.47
C LEU A 57 17.00 3.99 7.91
N ARG A 58 17.38 2.93 8.62
CA ARG A 58 17.95 3.03 9.98
C ARG A 58 19.22 3.88 10.02
N LYS A 59 20.13 3.67 9.06
CA LYS A 59 21.36 4.48 8.95
C LYS A 59 21.07 5.97 8.70
N SER A 60 19.97 6.27 8.02
CA SER A 60 19.51 7.64 7.77
C SER A 60 18.65 8.21 8.91
N GLY A 61 18.55 7.53 10.05
CA GLY A 61 17.79 7.98 11.22
C GLY A 61 16.26 7.94 11.04
N ILE A 62 15.75 7.23 10.02
CA ILE A 62 14.31 7.08 9.80
C ILE A 62 13.81 5.94 10.69
N ALA A 63 12.86 6.27 11.57
CA ALA A 63 12.23 5.30 12.46
C ALA A 63 11.29 4.36 11.67
N ILE A 64 11.48 3.05 11.85
CA ILE A 64 10.76 2.00 11.13
C ILE A 64 10.41 0.82 12.06
N ALA A 65 9.39 0.06 11.69
CA ALA A 65 9.01 -1.19 12.32
C ALA A 65 9.05 -2.34 11.29
N GLY A 66 9.75 -3.42 11.63
CA GLY A 66 9.97 -4.59 10.76
C GLY A 66 11.41 -4.68 10.20
N PRO A 67 11.64 -5.46 9.12
CA PRO A 67 10.64 -6.17 8.34
C PRO A 67 9.91 -7.26 9.13
N PHE A 68 8.61 -7.45 8.91
CA PHE A 68 7.80 -8.51 9.50
C PHE A 68 7.40 -9.53 8.44
N PRO A 69 7.51 -10.84 8.73
CA PRO A 69 7.03 -11.86 7.80
C PRO A 69 5.49 -11.87 7.76
N GLY A 70 4.94 -12.12 6.58
CA GLY A 70 3.52 -12.35 6.34
C GLY A 70 3.32 -13.55 5.44
N SER A 71 2.17 -14.23 5.60
CA SER A 71 1.79 -15.33 4.72
C SER A 71 0.28 -15.45 4.57
N ARG A 72 -0.16 -16.05 3.46
CA ARG A 72 -1.57 -16.34 3.19
C ARG A 72 -1.71 -17.62 2.37
N ALA A 73 -2.52 -18.55 2.87
CA ALA A 73 -2.92 -19.72 2.11
C ALA A 73 -3.92 -19.32 1.02
N ARG A 74 -3.73 -19.86 -0.18
CA ARG A 74 -4.65 -19.73 -1.31
C ARG A 74 -5.62 -20.91 -1.34
N PRO A 75 -6.82 -20.75 -1.94
CA PRO A 75 -7.77 -21.86 -2.12
C PRO A 75 -7.20 -23.05 -2.91
N ASP A 76 -6.18 -22.81 -3.75
CA ASP A 76 -5.49 -23.84 -4.53
C ASP A 76 -4.38 -24.58 -3.74
N GLY A 77 -4.26 -24.34 -2.43
CA GLY A 77 -3.28 -24.97 -1.55
C GLY A 77 -1.88 -24.33 -1.58
N ARG A 78 -1.61 -23.39 -2.49
CA ARG A 78 -0.33 -22.65 -2.49
C ARG A 78 -0.30 -21.64 -1.34
N VAL A 79 0.91 -21.33 -0.86
CA VAL A 79 1.11 -20.31 0.18
C VAL A 79 1.88 -19.14 -0.40
N LEU A 80 1.31 -17.95 -0.26
CA LEU A 80 2.02 -16.69 -0.51
C LEU A 80 2.77 -16.30 0.75
N ASN A 81 4.00 -15.82 0.57
CA ASN A 81 4.86 -15.31 1.62
C ASN A 81 5.40 -13.95 1.21
N TRP A 82 5.53 -13.06 2.18
CA TRP A 82 6.09 -11.72 1.96
C TRP A 82 6.72 -11.19 3.23
N LYS A 83 7.40 -10.05 3.10
CA LYS A 83 7.86 -9.21 4.19
C LYS A 83 7.23 -7.84 4.07
N THR A 84 6.91 -7.22 5.19
CA THR A 84 6.43 -5.83 5.25
C THR A 84 7.31 -4.98 6.13
N LEU A 85 7.45 -3.70 5.81
CA LEU A 85 8.18 -2.72 6.61
C LEU A 85 7.36 -1.44 6.70
N ASN A 86 7.14 -0.95 7.91
CA ASN A 86 6.34 0.24 8.16
C ASN A 86 7.22 1.41 8.60
N LEU A 87 6.89 2.61 8.17
CA LEU A 87 7.44 3.84 8.75
C LEU A 87 6.74 4.12 10.08
N ALA A 88 7.46 4.70 11.04
CA ALA A 88 6.84 5.13 12.31
C ALA A 88 5.87 6.31 12.12
N ASP A 89 6.15 7.15 11.12
CA ASP A 89 5.27 8.22 10.65
C ASP A 89 4.99 7.99 9.16
N ASP A 90 3.74 7.66 8.85
CA ASP A 90 3.26 7.46 7.48
C ASP A 90 2.60 8.71 6.89
N ARG A 91 2.68 9.85 7.61
CA ARG A 91 2.01 11.10 7.28
C ARG A 91 0.52 10.92 7.03
N HIS A 92 -0.16 10.27 7.96
CA HIS A 92 -1.61 10.01 7.90
C HIS A 92 -2.00 9.24 6.62
N GLY A 93 -1.19 8.23 6.26
CA GLY A 93 -1.41 7.36 5.10
C GLY A 93 -0.95 7.90 3.75
N LEU A 94 -0.29 9.06 3.69
CA LEU A 94 0.32 9.55 2.44
C LEU A 94 1.55 8.73 2.03
N LEU A 95 2.33 8.24 3.00
CA LEU A 95 3.48 7.39 2.75
C LEU A 95 3.06 5.92 2.72
N PRO A 96 3.69 5.10 1.87
CA PRO A 96 3.35 3.69 1.76
C PRO A 96 3.98 2.92 2.93
N PHE A 97 3.42 1.75 3.22
CA PHE A 97 4.25 0.68 3.77
C PHE A 97 5.01 -0.01 2.65
N PHE A 98 6.12 -0.65 2.98
CA PHE A 98 6.95 -1.34 2.00
C PHE A 98 6.69 -2.83 2.03
N ILE A 99 6.69 -3.47 0.86
CA ILE A 99 6.41 -4.90 0.71
C ILE A 99 7.40 -5.57 -0.23
N GLU A 100 7.81 -6.78 0.13
CA GLU A 100 8.59 -7.68 -0.73
C GLU A 100 7.95 -9.07 -0.72
N TRP A 101 7.50 -9.51 -1.89
CA TRP A 101 7.02 -10.88 -2.09
C TRP A 101 8.19 -11.86 -2.09
N GLY A 102 8.01 -13.01 -1.43
CA GLY A 102 9.03 -14.05 -1.41
C GLY A 102 9.26 -14.65 -2.81
N ALA A 103 10.49 -15.07 -3.09
CA ALA A 103 10.89 -15.56 -4.42
C ALA A 103 10.02 -16.73 -4.95
N ASN A 104 9.51 -17.58 -4.06
CA ASN A 104 8.65 -18.71 -4.41
C ASN A 104 7.14 -18.35 -4.41
N SER A 105 6.78 -17.10 -4.16
CA SER A 105 5.39 -16.63 -4.15
C SER A 105 5.04 -16.02 -5.50
N VAL A 106 3.95 -16.50 -6.10
CA VAL A 106 3.40 -15.88 -7.31
C VAL A 106 2.91 -14.47 -6.95
N HIS A 107 3.42 -13.47 -7.67
CA HIS A 107 2.99 -12.09 -7.46
C HIS A 107 1.48 -11.96 -7.72
N PRO A 108 0.69 -11.29 -6.87
CA PRO A 108 -0.77 -11.23 -7.01
C PRO A 108 -1.27 -10.63 -8.33
N SER A 109 -0.45 -9.82 -9.01
CA SER A 109 -0.80 -9.29 -10.33
C SER A 109 -0.75 -10.32 -11.45
N ALA A 110 -0.08 -11.46 -11.26
CA ALA A 110 0.13 -12.47 -12.31
C ALA A 110 -1.17 -13.21 -12.69
N ASP A 111 -2.09 -13.32 -11.74
CA ASP A 111 -3.39 -13.99 -11.91
C ASP A 111 -4.56 -13.11 -11.45
N ALA A 112 -4.33 -11.79 -11.31
CA ALA A 112 -5.40 -10.83 -11.08
C ALA A 112 -6.34 -10.75 -12.30
N PRO A 113 -7.65 -10.52 -12.10
CA PRO A 113 -8.57 -10.28 -13.20
C PRO A 113 -8.08 -9.16 -14.13
N ALA A 114 -8.14 -9.41 -15.43
CA ALA A 114 -7.83 -8.41 -16.45
C ALA A 114 -9.00 -7.45 -16.66
N GLY A 115 -8.75 -6.39 -17.45
CA GLY A 115 -9.77 -5.44 -17.88
C GLY A 115 -9.59 -4.04 -17.29
N CYS A 116 -8.90 -3.90 -16.16
CA CYS A 116 -8.60 -2.59 -15.56
C CYS A 116 -7.10 -2.27 -15.57
N HIS A 117 -6.76 -1.02 -15.87
CA HIS A 117 -5.42 -0.49 -15.70
C HIS A 117 -5.42 0.81 -14.88
N LEU A 118 -4.30 1.06 -14.21
CA LEU A 118 -4.06 2.30 -13.49
C LEU A 118 -3.60 3.34 -14.52
N GLU A 119 -4.44 4.32 -14.82
CA GLU A 119 -4.08 5.44 -15.70
C GLU A 119 -3.19 6.43 -14.93
N ARG A 120 -3.50 6.65 -13.64
CA ARG A 120 -2.79 7.60 -12.80
C ARG A 120 -2.86 7.23 -11.33
N PHE A 121 -1.75 7.42 -10.62
CA PHE A 121 -1.71 7.49 -9.17
C PHE A 121 -0.91 8.71 -8.73
N ALA A 122 -1.46 9.50 -7.81
CA ALA A 122 -0.82 10.70 -7.30
C ALA A 122 -1.07 10.84 -5.80
N VAL A 123 -0.11 11.47 -5.12
CA VAL A 123 -0.17 11.85 -3.72
C VAL A 123 -0.19 13.36 -3.65
N ALA A 124 -1.26 13.92 -3.10
CA ALA A 124 -1.50 15.35 -3.02
C ALA A 124 -1.27 15.86 -1.61
N ASP A 125 -0.60 17.00 -1.49
CA ASP A 125 -0.38 17.69 -0.21
C ASP A 125 -0.22 19.21 -0.42
N PRO A 126 -0.66 20.06 0.53
CA PRO A 126 -0.39 21.49 0.48
C PRO A 126 1.10 21.82 0.37
N ASP A 127 1.95 21.05 1.05
CA ASP A 127 3.41 21.11 1.00
C ASP A 127 4.00 19.97 0.13
N SER A 128 3.55 19.94 -1.12
CA SER A 128 4.09 19.04 -2.15
C SER A 128 5.62 19.09 -2.32
N GLY A 129 6.26 20.21 -1.94
CA GLY A 129 7.71 20.38 -2.00
C GLY A 129 8.44 19.50 -0.99
N GLU A 130 8.04 19.57 0.29
CA GLU A 130 8.59 18.70 1.33
C GLU A 130 8.20 17.23 1.14
N LEU A 131 6.99 16.97 0.65
CA LEU A 131 6.56 15.61 0.33
C LEU A 131 7.40 15.00 -0.79
N SER A 132 7.70 15.76 -1.86
CA SER A 132 8.56 15.31 -2.96
C SER A 132 9.97 14.97 -2.48
N LYS A 133 10.56 15.80 -1.60
CA LYS A 133 11.87 15.50 -0.98
C LYS A 133 11.82 14.22 -0.15
N THR A 134 10.72 13.98 0.55
CA THR A 134 10.50 12.77 1.33
C THR A 134 10.44 11.54 0.41
N PHE A 135 9.71 11.60 -0.69
CA PHE A 135 9.63 10.52 -1.68
C PHE A 135 11.00 10.20 -2.29
N GLN A 136 11.77 11.24 -2.66
CA GLN A 136 13.14 11.07 -3.17
C GLN A 136 14.06 10.39 -2.14
N ARG A 137 14.00 10.80 -0.87
CA ARG A 137 14.77 10.17 0.22
C ARG A 137 14.43 8.69 0.40
N LEU A 138 13.14 8.36 0.26
CA LEU A 138 12.63 7.00 0.39
C LEU A 138 12.79 6.17 -0.89
N GLY A 139 13.17 6.78 -2.02
CA GLY A 139 13.25 6.11 -3.32
C GLY A 139 11.89 5.72 -3.89
N ILE A 140 10.85 6.47 -3.57
CA ILE A 140 9.48 6.23 -4.04
C ILE A 140 9.30 6.95 -5.37
N ASP A 141 8.98 6.16 -6.41
CA ASP A 141 8.61 6.67 -7.73
C ASP A 141 7.08 6.73 -7.86
N ALA A 142 6.50 7.81 -7.33
CA ALA A 142 5.09 8.13 -7.46
C ALA A 142 4.92 9.64 -7.61
N LEU A 143 3.88 10.04 -8.34
CA LEU A 143 3.64 11.44 -8.61
C LEU A 143 3.22 12.17 -7.33
N VAL A 144 3.93 13.25 -7.00
CA VAL A 144 3.54 14.18 -5.95
C VAL A 144 2.99 15.45 -6.58
N GLU A 145 1.84 15.91 -6.08
CA GLU A 145 1.17 17.11 -6.58
C GLU A 145 0.80 18.05 -5.46
N ARG A 146 0.68 19.34 -5.78
CA ARG A 146 0.04 20.29 -4.88
C ARG A 146 -1.45 20.00 -4.81
N GLY A 147 -2.01 20.00 -3.62
CA GLY A 147 -3.45 19.96 -3.37
C GLY A 147 -3.81 20.75 -2.12
N ASP A 148 -5.08 21.10 -1.96
CA ASP A 148 -5.53 21.87 -0.79
C ASP A 148 -5.56 21.05 0.50
N ARG A 149 -5.46 19.71 0.38
CA ARG A 149 -5.43 18.77 1.50
C ARG A 149 -4.63 17.51 1.17
N PRO A 150 -4.08 16.82 2.18
CA PRO A 150 -3.51 15.48 2.07
C PRO A 150 -4.49 14.49 1.42
N GLN A 151 -4.10 13.83 0.33
CA GLN A 151 -4.93 12.81 -0.31
C GLN A 151 -4.16 11.88 -1.27
N LEU A 152 -4.50 10.60 -1.29
CA LEU A 152 -4.17 9.67 -2.38
C LEU A 152 -5.23 9.78 -3.47
N ARG A 153 -4.83 9.83 -4.74
CA ARG A 153 -5.73 9.88 -5.89
C ARG A 153 -5.36 8.80 -6.90
N ALA A 154 -6.31 7.96 -7.28
CA ALA A 154 -6.12 6.95 -8.32
C ALA A 154 -7.19 7.06 -9.41
N HIS A 155 -6.74 7.11 -10.66
CA HIS A 155 -7.60 7.02 -11.83
C HIS A 155 -7.44 5.64 -12.46
N ILE A 156 -8.54 4.90 -12.50
CA ILE A 156 -8.61 3.54 -12.99
C ILE A 156 -9.50 3.53 -14.21
N VAL A 157 -9.02 2.91 -15.29
CA VAL A 157 -9.79 2.78 -16.54
C VAL A 157 -10.10 1.31 -16.74
N GLY A 158 -11.38 1.02 -16.98
CA GLY A 158 -11.87 -0.33 -17.26
C GLY A 158 -12.98 -0.36 -18.32
N PRO A 159 -13.61 -1.51 -18.56
CA PRO A 159 -14.59 -1.69 -19.64
C PRO A 159 -15.86 -0.85 -19.47
N LYS A 160 -16.14 -0.40 -18.24
CA LYS A 160 -17.28 0.46 -17.88
C LYS A 160 -16.93 1.95 -17.85
N GLY A 161 -15.74 2.33 -18.27
CA GLY A 161 -15.26 3.71 -18.29
C GLY A 161 -14.22 4.00 -17.20
N LYS A 162 -14.13 5.27 -16.83
CA LYS A 162 -13.16 5.78 -15.86
C LYS A 162 -13.76 5.78 -14.46
N PHE A 163 -12.94 5.42 -13.48
CA PHE A 163 -13.28 5.42 -12.07
C PHE A 163 -12.19 6.15 -11.30
N GLU A 164 -12.59 7.15 -10.52
CA GLU A 164 -11.71 7.89 -9.61
C GLU A 164 -11.97 7.40 -8.18
N VAL A 165 -10.89 7.09 -7.46
CA VAL A 165 -10.96 6.74 -6.05
C VAL A 165 -9.90 7.49 -5.29
N ASN A 166 -10.32 8.05 -4.16
CA ASN A 166 -9.48 8.89 -3.34
C ASN A 166 -9.40 8.35 -1.90
N SER A 167 -8.34 8.68 -1.18
CA SER A 167 -8.27 8.44 0.27
C SER A 167 -9.12 9.41 1.06
#